data_AF-A0A0Q5L0G1-F1
#
_entry.id   AF-A0A0Q5L0G1-F1
#
_cell.length_a   1.000
_cell.length_b   1.000
_cell.length_c   1.000
_cell.angle_alpha   90.00
_cell.angle_beta   90.00
_cell.angle_gamma   90.00
#
_symmetry.space_group_name_H-M   'P 1'
#
loop_
_entity.id
_entity.type
_entity.pdbx_description
1 polymer ?
#
loop_
_entity_poly.entity_id
_entity_poly.type
_entity_poly.pdbx_seq_one_letter_code
_entity_poly.pdbx_strand_id
1 'polypeptide(L)'
;MNSWVLAAFAALSVSTASAACQPGAAEFSQAGGRLDEALQTLARRTGCPVEVAPQLLSGRLAAPAQGTLTPSGALAELLRGTGLEGRESRGGLTVDRRDQEAVLARADRLLERLEQAVAERRLSQARANRWRSALHTVRRGVQQDARRRGFVGSAELAGYGRTLAGVEQELGGLPPNR
;
A
#
# COMPACT_ATOMS: atom_id res chain seq x y z
N MET A 1 68.85 -20.28 23.20
CA MET A 1 67.89 -20.99 22.33
C MET A 1 66.62 -21.21 23.14
N ASN A 2 65.48 -20.65 22.73
CA ASN A 2 64.18 -21.34 22.70
C ASN A 2 63.08 -20.39 22.21
N SER A 3 62.37 -20.91 21.21
CA SER A 3 61.52 -20.28 20.22
C SER A 3 60.25 -19.62 20.76
N TRP A 4 59.91 -18.48 20.17
CA TRP A 4 58.58 -17.88 20.22
C TRP A 4 57.61 -18.67 19.34
N VAL A 5 56.47 -19.06 19.87
CA VAL A 5 55.34 -19.59 19.09
C VAL A 5 54.38 -18.43 18.83
N LEU A 6 54.38 -17.93 17.59
CA LEU A 6 53.36 -17.01 17.09
C LEU A 6 52.18 -17.83 16.56
N ALA A 7 51.06 -17.82 17.28
CA ALA A 7 49.80 -18.38 16.80
C ALA A 7 49.10 -17.36 15.90
N ALA A 8 49.08 -17.60 14.60
CA ALA A 8 48.35 -16.80 13.62
C ALA A 8 46.86 -17.22 13.64
N PHE A 9 45.99 -16.39 14.21
CA PHE A 9 44.55 -16.50 14.08
C PHE A 9 44.11 -15.95 12.71
N ALA A 10 43.79 -16.83 11.77
CA ALA A 10 43.17 -16.47 10.50
C ALA A 10 41.69 -16.13 10.73
N ALA A 11 41.33 -14.85 10.63
CA ALA A 11 39.95 -14.40 10.65
C ALA A 11 39.25 -14.78 9.33
N LEU A 12 38.35 -15.76 9.39
CA LEU A 12 37.43 -16.08 8.30
C LEU A 12 36.33 -15.01 8.26
N SER A 13 36.43 -14.08 7.32
CA SER A 13 35.37 -13.12 7.01
C SER A 13 34.17 -13.86 6.39
N VAL A 14 33.14 -14.13 7.20
CA VAL A 14 31.85 -14.61 6.69
C VAL A 14 31.16 -13.43 6.02
N SER A 15 31.20 -13.36 4.69
CA SER A 15 30.34 -12.46 3.92
C SER A 15 28.89 -12.89 4.12
N THR A 16 28.14 -12.18 4.97
CA THR A 16 26.69 -12.29 5.01
C THR A 16 26.18 -11.82 3.65
N ALA A 17 25.89 -12.77 2.75
CA ALA A 17 25.17 -12.49 1.52
C ALA A 17 23.75 -12.05 1.91
N SER A 18 23.56 -10.75 2.11
CA SER A 18 22.23 -10.16 2.09
C SER A 18 21.68 -10.42 0.70
N ALA A 19 20.67 -11.29 0.61
CA ALA A 19 19.88 -11.47 -0.61
C ALA A 19 19.23 -10.11 -0.91
N ALA A 20 19.95 -9.31 -1.70
CA ALA A 20 19.46 -8.02 -2.14
C ALA A 20 18.33 -8.30 -3.12
N CYS A 21 17.15 -7.75 -2.83
CA CYS A 21 16.00 -7.75 -3.73
C CYS A 21 16.48 -7.40 -5.14
N GLN A 22 16.30 -8.30 -6.10
CA GLN A 22 16.74 -8.08 -7.48
C GLN A 22 15.73 -7.15 -8.15
N PRO A 23 16.04 -5.87 -8.36
CA PRO A 23 15.04 -4.89 -8.75
C PRO A 23 14.71 -4.94 -10.25
N GLY A 24 15.44 -5.74 -11.02
CA GLY A 24 15.30 -5.84 -12.47
C GLY A 24 13.98 -6.49 -12.90
N ALA A 25 13.48 -6.07 -14.06
CA ALA A 25 12.37 -6.75 -14.69
C ALA A 25 12.81 -8.14 -15.17
N ALA A 26 11.98 -9.16 -14.93
CA ALA A 26 12.22 -10.54 -15.33
C ALA A 26 10.95 -11.15 -15.92
N GLU A 27 11.08 -12.26 -16.63
CA GLU A 27 9.93 -12.95 -17.19
C GLU A 27 9.17 -13.70 -16.09
N PHE A 28 7.89 -13.35 -15.90
CA PHE A 28 6.99 -14.01 -14.97
C PHE A 28 5.97 -14.86 -15.70
N SER A 29 5.77 -16.07 -15.19
CA SER A 29 4.65 -16.93 -15.52
C SER A 29 4.28 -17.67 -14.24
N GLN A 30 3.30 -17.12 -13.52
CA GLN A 30 2.76 -17.67 -12.29
C GLN A 30 1.24 -17.74 -12.43
N ALA A 31 0.70 -18.94 -12.29
CA ALA A 31 -0.74 -19.14 -12.23
C ALA A 31 -1.32 -18.48 -10.97
N GLY A 32 -2.61 -18.12 -11.04
CA GLY A 32 -3.35 -17.74 -9.85
C GLY A 32 -3.49 -18.92 -8.89
N GLY A 33 -3.89 -18.64 -7.65
CA GLY A 33 -3.94 -19.68 -6.61
C GLY A 33 -4.08 -19.07 -5.24
N ARG A 34 -3.69 -19.80 -4.19
CA ARG A 34 -3.68 -19.25 -2.84
C ARG A 34 -2.68 -18.10 -2.74
N LEU A 35 -3.08 -17.01 -2.09
CA LEU A 35 -2.26 -15.80 -2.05
C LEU A 35 -0.94 -16.00 -1.29
N ASP A 36 -0.96 -16.76 -0.19
CA ASP A 36 0.23 -17.05 0.60
C ASP A 36 1.30 -17.82 -0.21
N GLU A 37 0.90 -18.86 -0.93
CA GLU A 37 1.80 -19.64 -1.80
C GLU A 37 2.34 -18.78 -2.96
N ALA A 38 1.50 -17.92 -3.52
CA ALA A 38 1.88 -17.00 -4.60
C ALA A 38 2.93 -15.97 -4.14
N LEU A 39 2.76 -15.37 -2.96
CA LEU A 39 3.71 -14.41 -2.39
C LEU A 39 5.04 -15.07 -2.00
N GLN A 40 5.00 -16.29 -1.46
CA GLN A 40 6.23 -17.05 -1.20
C GLN A 40 6.99 -17.38 -2.49
N THR A 41 6.26 -17.71 -3.56
CA THR A 41 6.87 -17.98 -4.87
C THR A 41 7.50 -16.73 -5.46
N LEU A 42 6.83 -15.58 -5.35
CA LEU A 42 7.38 -14.28 -5.72
C LEU A 42 8.68 -13.99 -4.95
N ALA A 43 8.67 -14.14 -3.63
CA ALA A 43 9.84 -13.88 -2.79
C ALA A 43 11.05 -14.75 -3.17
N ARG A 44 10.82 -16.04 -3.42
CA ARG A 44 11.88 -16.96 -3.88
C ARG A 44 12.43 -16.59 -5.25
N ARG A 45 11.56 -16.21 -6.19
CA ARG A 45 11.97 -15.88 -7.58
C ARG A 45 12.74 -14.57 -7.66
N THR A 46 12.38 -13.59 -6.85
CA THR A 46 12.94 -12.23 -6.91
C THR A 46 14.07 -11.99 -5.91
N GLY A 47 14.20 -12.88 -4.92
CA GLY A 47 15.04 -12.64 -3.75
C GLY A 47 14.54 -11.51 -2.86
N CYS A 48 13.35 -10.94 -3.12
CA CYS A 48 12.76 -9.86 -2.34
C CYS A 48 11.91 -10.43 -1.21
N PRO A 49 12.24 -10.18 0.07
CA PRO A 49 11.35 -10.50 1.17
C PRO A 49 9.99 -9.82 0.98
N VAL A 50 8.90 -10.52 1.29
CA VAL A 50 7.54 -9.98 1.28
C VAL A 50 7.02 -9.92 2.71
N GLU A 51 6.86 -8.71 3.22
CA GLU A 51 6.29 -8.44 4.53
C GLU A 51 4.77 -8.33 4.43
N VAL A 52 4.05 -9.15 5.20
CA VAL A 52 2.59 -9.13 5.23
C VAL A 52 2.07 -9.70 6.55
N ALA A 53 1.03 -9.08 7.10
CA ALA A 53 0.36 -9.60 8.28
C ALA A 53 -0.45 -10.87 7.91
N PRO A 54 -0.27 -12.03 8.58
CA PRO A 54 -0.89 -13.30 8.17
C PRO A 54 -2.42 -13.25 8.05
N GLN A 55 -3.06 -12.40 8.86
CA GLN A 55 -4.52 -12.23 8.87
C GLN A 55 -5.04 -11.64 7.55
N LEU A 56 -4.20 -10.91 6.81
CA LEU A 56 -4.54 -10.37 5.50
C LEU A 56 -4.56 -11.45 4.41
N LEU A 57 -3.91 -12.60 4.61
CA LEU A 57 -3.79 -13.65 3.59
C LEU A 57 -4.92 -14.69 3.64
N SER A 58 -5.56 -14.85 4.79
CA SER A 58 -6.52 -15.93 5.02
C SER A 58 -7.67 -15.92 4.02
N GLY A 59 -7.87 -17.04 3.33
CA GLY A 59 -8.93 -17.24 2.35
C GLY A 59 -8.81 -16.41 1.07
N ARG A 60 -7.68 -15.71 0.82
CA ARG A 60 -7.49 -14.89 -0.39
C ARG A 60 -6.82 -15.68 -1.50
N LEU A 61 -7.23 -15.36 -2.73
CA LEU A 61 -6.64 -15.89 -3.95
C LEU A 61 -5.84 -14.80 -4.65
N ALA A 62 -4.64 -15.15 -5.10
CA ALA A 62 -3.87 -14.34 -6.02
C ALA A 62 -4.40 -14.47 -7.44
N ALA A 63 -4.41 -13.36 -8.17
CA ALA A 63 -4.57 -13.39 -9.61
C ALA A 63 -3.32 -13.98 -10.28
N PRO A 64 -3.39 -14.46 -11.54
CA PRO A 64 -2.20 -14.83 -12.28
C PRO A 64 -1.31 -13.60 -12.56
N ALA A 65 0.01 -13.79 -12.56
CA ALA A 65 1.00 -12.78 -12.95
C ALA A 65 1.81 -13.29 -14.15
N GLN A 66 1.81 -12.53 -15.24
CA GLN A 66 2.39 -12.93 -16.52
C GLN A 66 3.11 -11.76 -17.20
N GLY A 67 4.19 -12.07 -17.92
CA GLY A 67 4.98 -11.14 -18.73
C GLY A 67 6.24 -10.63 -18.03
N THR A 68 6.93 -9.69 -18.67
CA THR A 68 8.15 -9.09 -18.14
C THR A 68 7.81 -8.05 -17.06
N LEU A 69 8.04 -8.38 -15.79
CA LEU A 69 7.62 -7.58 -14.63
C LEU A 69 8.78 -7.34 -13.67
N THR A 70 8.80 -6.16 -13.03
CA THR A 70 9.60 -5.93 -11.82
C THR A 70 8.99 -6.69 -10.63
N PRO A 71 9.71 -6.90 -9.52
CA PRO A 71 9.13 -7.51 -8.32
C PRO A 71 7.85 -6.82 -7.81
N SER A 72 7.83 -5.49 -7.83
CA SER A 72 6.66 -4.69 -7.46
C SER A 72 5.51 -4.80 -8.48
N GLY A 73 5.82 -4.87 -9.78
CA GLY A 73 4.82 -5.13 -10.82
C GLY A 73 4.21 -6.52 -10.72
N ALA A 74 5.03 -7.54 -10.48
CA ALA A 74 4.56 -8.91 -10.25
C ALA A 74 3.70 -9.00 -8.98
N LEU A 75 4.11 -8.33 -7.90
CA LEU A 75 3.30 -8.23 -6.69
C LEU A 75 1.94 -7.59 -6.97
N ALA A 76 1.92 -6.45 -7.66
CA ALA A 76 0.70 -5.74 -8.01
C ALA A 76 -0.26 -6.65 -8.80
N GLU A 77 0.22 -7.37 -9.82
CA GLU A 77 -0.59 -8.33 -10.57
C GLU A 77 -1.18 -9.42 -9.66
N LEU A 78 -0.37 -10.04 -8.80
CA LEU A 78 -0.84 -11.09 -7.88
C LEU A 78 -1.93 -10.58 -6.92
N LEU A 79 -1.87 -9.31 -6.51
CA LEU A 79 -2.81 -8.71 -5.56
C LEU A 79 -4.12 -8.23 -6.20
N ARG A 80 -4.25 -8.27 -7.53
CA ARG A 80 -5.50 -7.89 -8.20
C ARG A 80 -6.66 -8.74 -7.70
N GLY A 81 -7.80 -8.10 -7.47
CA GLY A 81 -9.01 -8.69 -6.91
C GLY A 81 -8.99 -8.86 -5.39
N THR A 82 -7.83 -8.85 -4.74
CA THR A 82 -7.72 -9.07 -3.29
C THR A 82 -8.18 -7.85 -2.47
N GLY A 83 -8.03 -6.65 -3.03
CA GLY A 83 -8.22 -5.39 -2.31
C GLY A 83 -7.13 -5.07 -1.29
N LEU A 84 -5.99 -5.77 -1.37
CA LEU A 84 -4.74 -5.41 -0.72
C LEU A 84 -3.90 -4.54 -1.67
N GLU A 85 -2.88 -3.89 -1.12
CA GLU A 85 -1.92 -3.09 -1.88
C GLU A 85 -0.49 -3.58 -1.69
N GLY A 86 0.26 -3.64 -2.79
CA GLY A 86 1.67 -3.98 -2.84
C GLY A 86 2.52 -2.73 -3.01
N ARG A 87 3.62 -2.65 -2.26
CA ARG A 87 4.53 -1.49 -2.24
C ARG A 87 5.96 -1.93 -2.00
N GLU A 88 6.89 -1.19 -2.58
CA GLU A 88 8.31 -1.34 -2.25
C GLU A 88 8.61 -0.66 -0.91
N SER A 89 9.48 -1.28 -0.13
CA SER A 89 9.99 -0.77 1.13
C SER A 89 11.51 -0.93 1.18
N ARG A 90 12.19 -0.33 2.17
CA ARG A 90 13.65 -0.45 2.29
C ARG A 90 14.13 -1.90 2.41
N GLY A 91 13.28 -2.81 2.90
CA GLY A 91 13.62 -4.22 3.14
C GLY A 91 13.17 -5.18 2.04
N GLY A 92 12.47 -4.70 1.00
CA GLY A 92 11.88 -5.53 -0.05
C GLY A 92 10.49 -5.07 -0.42
N LEU A 93 9.52 -5.97 -0.31
CA LEU A 93 8.13 -5.74 -0.67
C LEU A 93 7.24 -5.80 0.58
N THR A 94 6.19 -5.00 0.60
CA THR A 94 5.18 -5.01 1.66
C THR A 94 3.79 -5.16 1.05
N VAL A 95 2.94 -5.95 1.70
CA VAL A 95 1.51 -6.08 1.38
C VAL A 95 0.70 -5.62 2.58
N ASP A 96 -0.07 -4.56 2.40
CA ASP A 96 -0.92 -4.01 3.44
C ASP A 96 -2.18 -3.37 2.84
N ARG A 97 -2.73 -2.36 3.52
CA ARG A 97 -3.88 -1.53 3.15
C ARG A 97 -3.67 -0.09 3.62
N ARG A 98 -2.42 0.33 3.81
CA ARG A 98 -2.10 1.56 4.53
C ARG A 98 -2.61 2.82 3.83
N ASP A 99 -2.37 2.95 2.54
CA ASP A 99 -2.72 4.12 1.74
C ASP A 99 -4.23 4.23 1.58
N GLN A 100 -4.91 3.11 1.30
CA GLN A 100 -6.37 3.09 1.29
C GLN A 100 -6.96 3.45 2.67
N GLU A 101 -6.44 2.92 3.77
CA GLU A 101 -6.96 3.18 5.12
C GLU A 101 -6.76 4.63 5.53
N ALA A 102 -5.61 5.23 5.19
CA ALA A 102 -5.34 6.63 5.44
C ALA A 102 -6.33 7.56 4.72
N VAL A 103 -6.61 7.28 3.44
CA VAL A 103 -7.58 8.05 2.63
C VAL A 103 -8.99 7.88 3.17
N LEU A 104 -9.41 6.65 3.48
CA LEU A 104 -10.75 6.34 3.99
C LEU A 104 -10.99 6.99 5.36
N ALA A 105 -10.06 6.84 6.29
CA ALA A 105 -10.16 7.44 7.62
C ALA A 105 -10.25 8.97 7.55
N ARG A 106 -9.52 9.61 6.63
CA ARG A 106 -9.62 11.06 6.42
C ARG A 106 -10.97 11.46 5.83
N ALA A 107 -11.48 10.71 4.84
CA ALA A 107 -12.80 10.96 4.26
C ALA A 107 -13.92 10.84 5.31
N ASP A 108 -13.86 9.84 6.18
CA ASP A 108 -14.88 9.60 7.21
C ASP A 108 -14.91 10.73 8.25
N ARG A 109 -13.73 11.21 8.72
CA ARG A 109 -13.66 12.41 9.59
C ARG A 109 -14.26 13.66 8.94
N LEU A 110 -14.11 13.81 7.62
CA LEU A 110 -14.68 14.96 6.91
C LEU A 110 -16.19 14.84 6.73
N LEU A 111 -16.71 13.63 6.54
CA LEU A 111 -18.15 13.38 6.53
C LEU A 111 -18.77 13.78 7.88
N GLU A 112 -18.18 13.36 9.00
CA GLU A 112 -18.65 13.73 10.35
C GLU A 112 -18.67 15.25 10.55
N ARG A 113 -17.60 15.95 10.18
CA ARG A 113 -17.52 17.41 10.27
C ARG A 113 -18.54 18.12 9.37
N LEU A 114 -18.84 17.57 8.19
CA LEU A 114 -19.89 18.10 7.32
C LEU A 114 -21.26 17.99 7.98
N GLU A 115 -21.60 16.84 8.56
CA GLU A 115 -22.88 16.67 9.27
C GLU A 115 -23.00 17.64 10.45
N GLN A 116 -21.93 17.81 11.23
CA GLN A 116 -21.90 18.76 12.34
C GLN A 116 -22.14 20.20 11.85
N ALA A 117 -21.47 20.62 10.77
CA ALA A 117 -21.63 21.96 10.22
C ALA A 117 -23.05 22.21 9.69
N VAL A 118 -23.71 21.19 9.15
CA VAL A 118 -25.13 21.24 8.75
C VAL A 118 -26.04 21.36 9.95
N ALA A 119 -25.83 20.53 10.98
CA ALA A 119 -26.63 20.54 12.20
C ALA A 119 -26.57 21.90 12.92
N GLU A 120 -25.40 22.52 12.92
CA GLU A 120 -25.16 23.87 13.47
C GLU A 120 -25.59 25.00 12.52
N ARG A 121 -26.20 24.67 11.37
CA ARG A 121 -26.65 25.63 10.34
C ARG A 121 -25.54 26.53 9.78
N ARG A 122 -24.27 26.13 9.93
CA ARG A 122 -23.09 26.81 9.37
C ARG A 122 -22.88 26.47 7.90
N LEU A 123 -23.44 25.34 7.43
CA LEU A 123 -23.36 24.90 6.05
C LEU A 123 -24.75 24.55 5.52
N SER A 124 -25.06 24.96 4.29
CA SER A 124 -26.33 24.59 3.66
C SER A 124 -26.37 23.11 3.24
N GLN A 125 -27.55 22.49 3.29
CA GLN A 125 -27.74 21.10 2.90
C GLN A 125 -27.26 20.82 1.47
N ALA A 126 -27.58 21.71 0.53
CA ALA A 126 -27.19 21.55 -0.87
C ALA A 126 -25.67 21.51 -1.04
N ARG A 127 -24.93 22.36 -0.31
CA ARG A 127 -23.47 22.37 -0.36
C ARG A 127 -22.89 21.14 0.33
N ALA A 128 -23.41 20.75 1.49
CA ALA A 128 -23.01 19.53 2.18
C ALA A 128 -23.20 18.28 1.32
N ASN A 129 -24.33 18.17 0.60
CA ASN A 129 -24.61 17.05 -0.30
C ASN A 129 -23.58 16.94 -1.44
N ARG A 130 -23.11 18.07 -2.00
CA ARG A 130 -22.04 18.06 -3.02
C ARG A 130 -20.74 17.47 -2.45
N TRP A 131 -20.33 17.91 -1.26
CA TRP A 131 -19.11 17.39 -0.63
C TRP A 131 -19.25 15.95 -0.18
N ARG A 132 -20.41 15.55 0.35
CA ARG A 132 -20.70 14.15 0.69
C ARG A 132 -20.54 13.24 -0.53
N SER A 133 -21.08 13.64 -1.68
CA SER A 133 -20.92 12.90 -2.95
C SER A 133 -19.45 12.80 -3.38
N ALA A 134 -18.69 13.90 -3.27
CA ALA A 134 -17.26 13.90 -3.59
C ALA A 134 -16.47 12.95 -2.68
N LEU A 135 -16.71 12.97 -1.37
CA LEU A 135 -16.07 12.07 -0.40
C LEU A 135 -16.44 10.60 -0.65
N HIS A 136 -17.70 10.28 -0.96
CA HIS A 136 -18.09 8.93 -1.36
C HIS A 136 -17.41 8.49 -2.67
N THR A 137 -17.17 9.42 -3.58
CA THR A 137 -16.43 9.13 -4.82
C THR A 137 -14.97 8.80 -4.52
N VAL A 138 -14.30 9.56 -3.65
CA VAL A 138 -12.94 9.26 -3.17
C VAL A 138 -12.88 7.88 -2.51
N ARG A 139 -13.80 7.58 -1.58
CA ARG A 139 -13.85 6.30 -0.87
C ARG A 139 -14.00 5.10 -1.82
N ARG A 140 -14.87 5.21 -2.82
CA ARG A 140 -15.04 4.16 -3.84
C ARG A 140 -13.82 4.06 -4.75
N GLY A 141 -13.27 5.19 -5.18
CA GLY A 141 -12.11 5.24 -6.06
C GLY A 141 -10.90 4.52 -5.46
N VAL A 142 -10.51 4.87 -4.24
CA VAL A 142 -9.33 4.27 -3.60
C VAL A 142 -9.47 2.76 -3.39
N GLN A 143 -10.67 2.29 -3.03
CA GLN A 143 -10.94 0.86 -2.90
C GLN A 143 -10.96 0.13 -4.24
N GLN A 144 -11.50 0.76 -5.29
CA GLN A 144 -11.51 0.21 -6.64
C GLN A 144 -10.10 0.13 -7.21
N ASP A 145 -9.26 1.14 -6.98
CA ASP A 145 -7.87 1.14 -7.42
C ASP A 145 -7.08 0.00 -6.80
N ALA A 146 -7.11 -0.11 -5.47
CA ALA A 146 -6.45 -1.20 -4.75
C ALA A 146 -6.94 -2.57 -5.28
N ARG A 147 -8.25 -2.76 -5.47
CA ARG A 147 -8.80 -4.01 -6.01
C ARG A 147 -8.40 -4.26 -7.45
N ARG A 148 -8.42 -3.25 -8.33
CA ARG A 148 -8.21 -3.45 -9.77
C ARG A 148 -6.74 -3.60 -10.13
N ARG A 149 -5.87 -2.86 -9.44
CA ARG A 149 -4.45 -2.71 -9.76
C ARG A 149 -3.53 -3.41 -8.76
N GLY A 150 -4.03 -3.80 -7.59
CA GLY A 150 -3.19 -4.33 -6.51
C GLY A 150 -2.32 -3.27 -5.82
N PHE A 151 -2.58 -1.97 -6.07
CA PHE A 151 -1.99 -0.83 -5.38
C PHE A 151 -2.81 0.45 -5.65
N VAL A 152 -2.55 1.51 -4.89
CA VAL A 152 -3.04 2.86 -5.19
C VAL A 152 -1.88 3.70 -5.71
N GLY A 153 -1.96 4.17 -6.94
CA GLY A 153 -0.89 4.95 -7.56
C GLY A 153 -0.73 6.34 -6.95
N SER A 154 0.49 6.89 -7.06
CA SER A 154 0.83 8.21 -6.52
C SER A 154 -0.01 9.32 -7.13
N ALA A 155 -0.30 9.24 -8.43
CA ALA A 155 -1.15 10.19 -9.13
C ALA A 155 -2.59 10.19 -8.59
N GLU A 156 -3.15 9.01 -8.32
CA GLU A 156 -4.49 8.89 -7.74
C GLU A 156 -4.51 9.34 -6.28
N LEU A 157 -3.51 8.98 -5.47
CA LEU A 157 -3.35 9.49 -4.10
C LEU A 157 -3.29 11.02 -4.08
N ALA A 158 -2.55 11.65 -5.00
CA ALA A 158 -2.52 13.09 -5.13
C ALA A 158 -3.90 13.65 -5.54
N GLY A 159 -4.62 12.97 -6.43
CA GLY A 159 -5.99 13.31 -6.81
C GLY A 159 -6.96 13.31 -5.62
N TYR A 160 -6.99 12.20 -4.88
CA TYR A 160 -7.79 12.06 -3.65
C TYR A 160 -7.41 13.11 -2.61
N GLY A 161 -6.11 13.34 -2.43
CA GLY A 161 -5.58 14.36 -1.53
C GLY A 161 -6.10 15.76 -1.83
N ARG A 162 -6.17 16.16 -3.12
CA ARG A 162 -6.73 17.45 -3.53
C ARG A 162 -8.22 17.57 -3.21
N THR A 163 -9.00 16.53 -3.46
CA THR A 163 -10.44 16.54 -3.12
C THR A 163 -10.66 16.66 -1.61
N LEU A 164 -9.91 15.89 -0.81
CA LEU A 164 -10.00 15.94 0.66
C LEU A 164 -9.61 17.33 1.20
N ALA A 165 -8.52 17.91 0.68
CA ALA A 165 -8.07 19.25 1.07
C ALA A 165 -9.09 20.35 0.73
N GLY A 166 -9.79 20.24 -0.41
CA GLY A 166 -10.85 21.18 -0.77
C GLY A 166 -12.01 21.19 0.23
N VAL A 167 -12.42 20.00 0.72
CA VAL A 167 -13.46 19.89 1.75
C VAL A 167 -12.98 20.47 3.09
N GLU A 168 -11.73 20.19 3.46
CA GLU A 168 -11.12 20.74 4.69
C GLU A 168 -11.08 22.27 4.68
N GLN A 169 -10.70 22.86 3.55
CA GLN A 169 -10.64 24.30 3.37
C GLN A 169 -12.04 24.92 3.52
N GLU A 170 -13.06 24.33 2.90
CA GLU A 170 -14.45 24.80 3.07
C GLU A 170 -14.87 24.75 4.54
N LEU A 171 -14.65 23.62 5.21
CA LEU A 171 -15.03 23.44 6.61
C LEU A 171 -14.26 24.35 7.57
N GLY A 172 -13.00 24.67 7.26
CA GLY A 172 -12.16 25.58 8.04
C GLY A 172 -12.52 27.06 7.85
N GLY A 173 -13.14 27.42 6.73
CA GLY A 173 -13.58 28.79 6.44
C GLY A 173 -14.97 29.14 7.00
N LEU A 174 -15.64 28.21 7.69
CA LEU A 174 -16.97 28.46 8.26
C LEU A 174 -16.88 29.39 9.48
N PRO A 175 -17.82 30.33 9.64
CA PRO A 175 -17.84 31.22 10.79
C PRO A 175 -18.04 30.44 12.10
N PRO A 176 -17.50 30.93 13.24
CA PRO A 176 -17.76 30.33 14.54
C PRO A 176 -19.25 30.41 14.89
N ASN A 177 -19.72 29.49 15.73
CA ASN A 177 -21.10 29.47 16.20
C ASN A 177 -21.38 30.76 17.01
N ARG A 178 -22.54 31.39 16.76
CA ARG A 178 -22.98 32.59 17.50
C ARG A 178 -23.82 32.21 18.71
#